data_AF-A0A6P0I265-F1
#
_entry.id   AF-A0A6P0I265-F1
#
_cell.length_a   1.000
_cell.length_b   1.000
_cell.length_c   1.000
_cell.angle_alpha   90.00
_cell.angle_beta   90.00
_cell.angle_gamma   90.00
#
_symmetry.space_group_name_H-M   'P 1'
#
loop_
_entity.id
_entity.type
_entity.pdbx_description
1 polymer ?
#
loop_
_entity_poly.entity_id
_entity_poly.type
_entity_poly.pdbx_seq_one_letter_code
_entity_poly.pdbx_strand_id
1 'polypeptide(L)'
;MSNIDNLKNILPEEVTVTAIQRNISEGGPPGPNLDIALGDPSYFDLKINDSTNLLDGSFDSYCLDFDAALTFVGYDYNGDGDTDDQDVNLPTFGVDADEVDPTDFSASVYSSYDTSIYDELTARGVQNPENLGMVNWLINNQDTFINQGFSAADIQTAVWELVDGTPNLSNDFRNYFTDMFGGISDANVAAIVAEAQNNADFIPQEGEKVAVILVPPDNNQIIIAGVELSSQFSASLGDKVFFDDDGDGIQDDGEDGVQGVTVTLTGGGEDGIIGQGNDDTTVTTTTDADGMYKFEDLNPGEEYKVTFSDLPEGFEFTAQDQGGDDTADSDADPSNGMTDVVILAPGEENLDVDAGIVATPTGTIGDTIFRDDNANGVQDGTEAGIEDVTVELQDKDDNNTVIATATTDADGKYLFEDLDAGNYAVVVTDDNNALDGLDQTADPDADLDGMSMV
;
A
#
# COMPACT_ATOMS: atom_id res chain seq x y z
N MET A 1 -1.45 -0.74 -9.32
CA MET A 1 -0.37 0.27 -9.52
C MET A 1 -0.77 1.44 -8.65
N SER A 2 -0.28 1.44 -7.41
CA SER A 2 -0.93 2.13 -6.29
C SER A 2 -0.98 3.65 -6.47
N ASN A 3 -1.98 4.24 -5.81
CA ASN A 3 -2.36 5.65 -5.83
C ASN A 3 -1.34 6.53 -5.06
N ILE A 4 -0.07 6.45 -5.49
CA ILE A 4 1.12 7.10 -4.91
C ILE A 4 1.08 8.65 -5.07
N ASP A 5 0.15 9.16 -5.88
CA ASP A 5 -0.01 10.60 -6.17
C ASP A 5 -0.75 11.40 -5.07
N ASN A 6 -1.22 10.76 -4.00
CA ASN A 6 -2.11 11.43 -3.03
C ASN A 6 -1.48 12.58 -2.23
N LEU A 7 -0.15 12.63 -2.11
CA LEU A 7 0.53 13.81 -1.54
C LEU A 7 0.18 15.09 -2.29
N LYS A 8 -0.11 15.01 -3.60
CA LYS A 8 -0.55 16.17 -4.40
C LYS A 8 -1.83 16.83 -3.85
N ASN A 9 -2.73 16.05 -3.27
CA ASN A 9 -3.99 16.55 -2.70
C ASN A 9 -3.80 17.20 -1.32
N ILE A 10 -2.66 16.96 -0.68
CA ILE A 10 -2.32 17.46 0.66
C ILE A 10 -1.39 18.67 0.56
N LEU A 11 -0.37 18.61 -0.30
CA LEU A 11 0.61 19.66 -0.50
C LEU A 11 -0.04 20.92 -1.11
N PRO A 12 0.42 22.13 -0.72
CA PRO A 12 -0.04 23.36 -1.36
C PRO A 12 0.38 23.38 -2.85
N GLU A 13 -0.50 23.78 -3.76
CA GLU A 13 -0.17 23.85 -5.20
C GLU A 13 1.01 24.79 -5.50
N GLU A 14 1.09 25.92 -4.79
CA GLU A 14 2.16 26.91 -4.89
C GLU A 14 2.59 27.41 -3.53
N VAL A 15 3.89 27.70 -3.39
CA VAL A 15 4.49 28.27 -2.19
C VAL A 15 5.39 29.44 -2.52
N THR A 16 5.66 30.27 -1.51
CA THR A 16 6.67 31.33 -1.59
C THR A 16 7.94 30.83 -0.92
N VAL A 17 9.04 30.81 -1.67
CA VAL A 17 10.32 30.29 -1.23
C VAL A 17 11.32 31.44 -1.10
N THR A 18 11.99 31.50 0.05
CA THR A 18 13.09 32.42 0.34
C THR A 18 14.34 31.58 0.60
N ALA A 19 15.41 31.82 -0.16
CA ALA A 19 16.70 31.23 0.20
C ALA A 19 17.29 31.88 1.44
N ILE A 20 17.76 31.06 2.38
CA ILE A 20 18.42 31.51 3.58
C ILE A 20 19.93 31.33 3.39
N GLN A 21 20.66 32.45 3.37
CA GLN A 21 22.10 32.41 3.15
C GLN A 21 22.83 31.81 4.35
N ARG A 22 23.83 30.96 4.07
CA ARG A 22 24.81 30.47 5.06
C ARG A 22 25.70 31.63 5.54
N ASN A 23 25.55 32.02 6.81
CA ASN A 23 26.50 32.93 7.45
C ASN A 23 27.82 32.21 7.71
N ILE A 24 28.83 32.45 6.85
CA ILE A 24 30.21 32.04 7.15
C ILE A 24 30.74 33.01 8.21
N SER A 25 30.84 32.56 9.46
CA SER A 25 31.30 33.44 10.53
C SER A 25 32.78 33.82 10.35
N GLU A 26 33.06 34.95 9.71
CA GLU A 26 34.30 35.69 9.95
C GLU A 26 34.05 36.70 11.09
N GLY A 27 34.00 36.19 12.32
CA GLY A 27 34.09 36.94 13.59
C GLY A 27 33.50 38.36 13.66
N GLY A 28 32.20 38.49 13.91
CA GLY A 28 31.50 39.76 14.22
C GLY A 28 30.06 39.53 14.72
N PRO A 29 29.43 40.47 15.46
CA PRO A 29 28.32 40.15 16.37
C PRO A 29 27.01 39.81 15.62
N PRO A 30 26.16 38.95 16.22
CA PRO A 30 25.03 38.33 15.57
C PRO A 30 23.83 39.27 15.46
N GLY A 31 23.07 39.15 14.37
CA GLY A 31 21.79 39.80 14.12
C GLY A 31 20.97 38.94 13.16
N PRO A 32 19.63 38.98 13.26
CA PRO A 32 18.77 37.78 13.37
C PRO A 32 19.30 36.58 12.55
N ASN A 33 20.19 35.82 13.19
CA ASN A 33 20.96 34.74 12.58
C ASN A 33 20.06 33.52 12.27
N LEU A 34 20.18 32.96 11.06
CA LEU A 34 20.33 31.51 10.93
C LEU A 34 21.83 31.21 11.09
N ASP A 35 22.21 30.54 12.18
CA ASP A 35 23.56 30.02 12.41
C ASP A 35 23.64 28.64 11.73
N ILE A 36 24.16 28.56 10.51
CA ILE A 36 24.45 27.28 9.86
C ILE A 36 25.86 26.87 10.25
N ALA A 37 25.99 25.76 10.99
CA ALA A 37 27.25 25.27 11.50
C ALA A 37 28.12 24.70 10.37
N LEU A 38 29.45 24.86 10.45
CA LEU A 38 30.39 24.08 9.64
C LEU A 38 30.13 22.59 9.92
N GLY A 39 29.53 21.88 8.95
CA GLY A 39 29.06 20.49 9.12
C GLY A 39 27.57 20.27 8.87
N ASP A 40 26.84 21.25 8.33
CA ASP A 40 25.46 21.07 7.86
C ASP A 40 25.39 20.15 6.64
N PRO A 41 24.50 19.13 6.63
CA PRO A 41 24.39 18.17 5.53
C PRO A 41 23.75 18.72 4.24
N SER A 42 23.01 19.83 4.29
CA SER A 42 22.26 20.38 3.15
C SER A 42 23.16 21.14 2.16
N TYR A 43 22.64 21.49 0.97
CA TYR A 43 23.32 22.42 0.06
C TYR A 43 23.06 23.89 0.45
N PHE A 44 21.84 24.21 0.85
CA PHE A 44 21.43 25.48 1.43
C PHE A 44 20.15 25.26 2.23
N ASP A 45 19.77 26.25 3.03
CA ASP A 45 18.50 26.22 3.74
C ASP A 45 17.48 27.08 3.00
N LEU A 46 16.26 26.57 2.92
CA LEU A 46 15.13 27.31 2.39
C LEU A 46 14.16 27.66 3.49
N LYS A 47 13.62 28.88 3.43
CA LYS A 47 12.35 29.19 4.08
C LYS A 47 11.24 28.98 3.07
N ILE A 48 10.31 28.10 3.39
CA ILE A 48 9.07 27.97 2.62
C ILE A 48 7.98 28.66 3.44
N ASN A 49 7.17 29.48 2.79
CA ASN A 49 5.96 30.05 3.38
C ASN A 49 4.80 29.63 2.49
N ASP A 50 3.79 29.02 3.09
CA ASP A 50 2.56 28.63 2.41
C ASP A 50 1.33 29.11 3.17
N SER A 51 0.17 29.04 2.52
CA SER A 51 -1.09 29.48 3.14
C SER A 51 -1.74 28.44 4.04
N THR A 52 -1.29 27.18 3.94
CA THR A 52 -1.82 26.02 4.67
C THR A 52 -1.07 25.79 6.00
N ASN A 53 0.10 26.40 6.17
CA ASN A 53 1.12 26.14 7.20
C ASN A 53 1.64 24.69 7.19
N LEU A 54 1.47 23.97 6.07
CA LEU A 54 1.91 22.58 5.96
C LEU A 54 3.42 22.51 5.76
N LEU A 55 3.93 23.42 4.92
CA LEU A 55 5.33 23.58 4.58
C LEU A 55 5.91 24.88 5.12
N ASP A 56 5.21 25.63 6.01
CA ASP A 56 5.78 26.85 6.60
C ASP A 56 6.91 26.49 7.57
N GLY A 57 8.15 26.79 7.19
CA GLY A 57 9.32 26.33 7.95
C GLY A 57 10.65 26.58 7.29
N SER A 58 11.70 26.03 7.90
CA SER A 58 13.06 26.00 7.37
C SER A 58 13.47 24.56 7.07
N PHE A 59 14.03 24.33 5.89
CA PHE A 59 14.31 23.00 5.38
C PHE A 59 15.71 22.90 4.80
N ASP A 60 16.35 21.76 5.06
CA ASP A 60 17.51 21.29 4.33
C ASP A 60 17.12 21.13 2.86
N SER A 61 17.90 21.73 1.96
CA SER A 61 17.58 21.70 0.54
C SER A 61 18.75 21.36 -0.38
N TYR A 62 18.39 20.86 -1.56
CA TYR A 62 19.31 20.35 -2.58
C TYR A 62 18.87 20.78 -3.97
N CYS A 63 19.81 20.95 -4.88
CA CYS A 63 19.53 21.18 -6.30
C CYS A 63 19.32 19.86 -7.03
N LEU A 64 18.31 19.77 -7.91
CA LEU A 64 18.12 18.58 -8.77
C LEU A 64 18.93 18.61 -10.06
N ASP A 65 19.04 19.77 -10.68
CA ASP A 65 19.63 19.96 -12.01
C ASP A 65 20.94 20.73 -11.86
N PHE A 66 22.08 20.19 -12.30
CA PHE A 66 23.36 20.91 -12.18
C PHE A 66 23.61 21.87 -13.37
N ASP A 67 22.92 21.67 -14.50
CA ASP A 67 23.03 22.47 -15.72
C ASP A 67 22.17 23.75 -15.65
N ALA A 68 21.17 23.78 -14.76
CA ALA A 68 20.37 24.96 -14.46
C ALA A 68 21.18 26.04 -13.71
N ALA A 69 20.91 27.30 -14.03
CA ALA A 69 21.51 28.41 -13.30
C ALA A 69 20.82 28.59 -11.94
N LEU A 70 21.57 28.41 -10.86
CA LEU A 70 21.10 28.81 -9.53
C LEU A 70 21.19 30.33 -9.41
N THR A 71 20.05 31.02 -9.48
CA THR A 71 20.02 32.48 -9.30
C THR A 71 19.47 32.81 -7.91
N PHE A 72 20.37 33.04 -6.96
CA PHE A 72 20.02 33.64 -5.67
C PHE A 72 20.71 34.99 -5.53
N VAL A 73 19.90 36.04 -5.36
CA VAL A 73 20.39 37.40 -5.13
C VAL A 73 20.87 37.47 -3.67
N GLY A 74 22.19 37.47 -3.47
CA GLY A 74 22.86 37.63 -2.18
C GLY A 74 23.23 39.09 -1.87
N TYR A 75 23.20 39.44 -0.58
CA TYR A 75 23.69 40.72 -0.05
C TYR A 75 25.22 40.71 0.11
N ASP A 76 25.87 41.84 -0.16
CA ASP A 76 27.15 42.17 0.50
C ASP A 76 26.84 42.69 1.92
N TYR A 77 27.19 41.89 2.94
CA TYR A 77 27.00 42.26 4.34
C TYR A 77 28.26 42.84 4.99
N ASN A 78 29.40 42.89 4.29
CA ASN A 78 30.65 43.38 4.88
C ASN A 78 30.79 44.92 4.74
N GLY A 79 30.04 45.53 3.83
CA GLY A 79 29.97 46.98 3.65
C GLY A 79 31.32 47.63 3.32
N ASP A 80 32.25 46.89 2.72
CA ASP A 80 33.57 47.41 2.37
C ASP A 80 33.58 48.22 1.07
N GLY A 81 32.53 48.09 0.25
CA GLY A 81 32.34 48.87 -0.96
C GLY A 81 33.42 48.63 -2.02
N ASP A 82 34.03 47.44 -2.03
CA ASP A 82 34.92 47.04 -3.11
C ASP A 82 34.11 46.65 -4.36
N THR A 83 34.48 47.22 -5.51
CA THR A 83 33.81 47.01 -6.81
C THR A 83 34.76 46.35 -7.82
N ASP A 84 35.83 45.70 -7.36
CA ASP A 84 36.84 45.04 -8.21
C ASP A 84 36.98 43.54 -7.93
N ASP A 85 35.85 42.83 -7.76
CA ASP A 85 35.87 41.39 -8.06
C ASP A 85 35.51 41.22 -9.54
N GLN A 86 36.51 40.83 -10.32
CA GLN A 86 36.31 40.45 -11.72
C GLN A 86 35.64 39.08 -11.72
N ASP A 87 34.31 39.08 -11.69
CA ASP A 87 33.50 37.88 -11.74
C ASP A 87 33.92 36.99 -12.91
N VAL A 88 34.45 35.81 -12.54
CA VAL A 88 34.56 34.70 -13.45
C VAL A 88 33.13 34.35 -13.87
N ASN A 89 32.83 34.46 -15.16
CA ASN A 89 31.64 33.85 -15.77
C ASN A 89 31.69 32.32 -15.56
N LEU A 90 31.35 31.88 -14.36
CA LEU A 90 30.84 30.54 -14.08
C LEU A 90 29.41 30.47 -14.65
N PRO A 91 28.79 29.29 -14.80
CA PRO A 91 27.33 29.23 -14.83
C PRO A 91 26.84 29.98 -13.57
N THR A 92 26.41 31.23 -13.76
CA THR A 92 26.41 32.22 -12.69
C THR A 92 25.35 31.90 -11.66
N PHE A 93 25.82 31.59 -10.46
CA PHE A 93 25.28 32.12 -9.21
C PHE A 93 25.23 33.65 -9.32
N GLY A 94 24.06 34.18 -9.70
CA GLY A 94 23.87 35.60 -10.01
C GLY A 94 23.74 36.46 -8.76
N VAL A 95 24.81 37.18 -8.40
CA VAL A 95 24.74 38.40 -7.58
C VAL A 95 25.17 39.58 -8.45
N ASP A 96 24.19 40.26 -9.04
CA ASP A 96 24.37 41.65 -9.45
C ASP A 96 24.18 42.50 -8.19
N ALA A 97 25.27 43.06 -7.68
CA ALA A 97 25.40 43.61 -6.33
C ALA A 97 24.84 45.03 -6.18
N ASP A 98 23.58 45.27 -6.57
CA ASP A 98 22.88 46.53 -6.31
C ASP A 98 21.49 46.30 -5.69
N GLU A 99 21.46 46.25 -4.36
CA GLU A 99 20.36 46.62 -3.44
C GLU A 99 18.98 45.95 -3.66
N VAL A 100 18.79 44.67 -3.27
CA VAL A 100 17.44 44.05 -3.16
C VAL A 100 17.36 43.02 -2.01
N ASP A 101 16.23 42.98 -1.28
CA ASP A 101 15.78 41.88 -0.42
C ASP A 101 16.01 40.51 -1.10
N PRO A 102 16.24 39.39 -0.39
CA PRO A 102 16.17 38.07 -1.02
C PRO A 102 14.82 37.98 -1.72
N THR A 103 14.82 37.97 -3.06
CA THR A 103 13.57 37.98 -3.81
C THR A 103 12.93 36.62 -3.65
N ASP A 104 11.93 36.58 -2.79
CA ASP A 104 10.95 35.51 -2.73
C ASP A 104 10.55 35.10 -4.16
N PHE A 105 10.62 33.81 -4.45
CA PHE A 105 10.09 33.26 -5.70
C PHE A 105 8.92 32.33 -5.41
N SER A 106 7.96 32.31 -6.31
CA SER A 106 6.91 31.30 -6.29
C SER A 106 7.44 29.98 -6.84
N ALA A 107 7.03 28.86 -6.27
CA ALA A 107 7.31 27.54 -6.81
C ALA A 107 6.06 26.68 -6.76
N SER A 108 5.82 25.90 -7.82
CA SER A 108 4.90 24.77 -7.78
C SER A 108 5.50 23.65 -6.93
N VAL A 109 4.66 22.94 -6.19
CA VAL A 109 5.10 21.92 -5.24
C VAL A 109 4.63 20.55 -5.68
N TYR A 110 5.54 19.59 -5.61
CA TYR A 110 5.27 18.19 -5.89
C TYR A 110 5.98 17.31 -4.86
N SER A 111 5.52 16.08 -4.67
CA SER A 111 6.27 15.08 -3.90
C SER A 111 7.23 14.32 -4.82
N SER A 112 8.22 13.64 -4.24
CA SER A 112 9.07 12.67 -4.94
C SER A 112 8.30 11.45 -5.50
N TYR A 113 7.05 11.31 -5.08
CA TYR A 113 6.12 10.24 -5.45
C TYR A 113 5.18 10.63 -6.60
N ASP A 114 5.00 11.93 -6.89
CA ASP A 114 4.16 12.40 -8.01
C ASP A 114 4.88 12.12 -9.33
N THR A 115 4.40 11.14 -10.09
CA THR A 115 5.01 10.77 -11.39
C THR A 115 4.61 11.71 -12.53
N SER A 116 3.55 12.51 -12.35
CA SER A 116 3.06 13.45 -13.37
C SER A 116 4.01 14.61 -13.65
N ILE A 117 4.97 14.86 -12.75
CA ILE A 117 6.01 15.87 -12.90
C ILE A 117 7.15 15.43 -13.84
N TYR A 118 7.30 14.14 -14.15
CA TYR A 118 8.52 13.62 -14.81
C TYR A 118 8.79 14.28 -16.16
N ASP A 119 7.76 14.49 -16.98
CA ASP A 119 7.88 15.17 -18.27
C ASP A 119 8.38 16.62 -18.11
N GLU A 120 7.94 17.33 -17.07
CA GLU A 120 8.39 18.68 -16.77
C GLU A 120 9.85 18.70 -16.29
N LEU A 121 10.24 17.78 -15.42
CA LEU A 121 11.62 17.65 -14.93
C LEU A 121 12.57 17.34 -16.09
N THR A 122 12.24 16.38 -16.95
CA THR A 122 13.05 16.05 -18.12
C THR A 122 13.13 17.17 -19.13
N ALA A 123 12.05 17.95 -19.32
CA ALA A 123 12.08 19.13 -20.20
C ALA A 123 13.03 20.22 -19.68
N ARG A 124 13.31 20.24 -18.37
CA ARG A 124 14.18 21.22 -17.72
C ARG A 124 15.63 20.77 -17.61
N GLY A 125 15.92 19.47 -17.69
CA GLY A 125 17.29 18.95 -17.72
C GLY A 125 17.46 17.62 -16.99
N VAL A 126 16.59 17.32 -16.03
CA VAL A 126 16.68 16.16 -15.14
C VAL A 126 16.55 14.85 -15.93
N GLN A 127 17.62 14.06 -15.94
CA GLN A 127 17.74 12.88 -16.79
C GLN A 127 16.98 11.64 -16.30
N ASN A 128 16.93 11.41 -14.98
CA ASN A 128 16.39 10.20 -14.35
C ASN A 128 15.42 10.57 -13.19
N PRO A 129 14.30 11.25 -13.46
CA PRO A 129 13.34 11.64 -12.41
C PRO A 129 12.73 10.45 -11.67
N GLU A 130 12.76 9.24 -12.23
CA GLU A 130 12.35 8.00 -11.56
C GLU A 130 13.20 7.65 -10.32
N ASN A 131 14.41 8.20 -10.20
CA ASN A 131 15.29 7.97 -9.06
C ASN A 131 15.00 8.87 -7.86
N LEU A 132 13.94 9.70 -7.91
CA LEU A 132 13.54 10.56 -6.78
C LEU A 132 13.21 9.77 -5.50
N GLY A 133 12.76 8.52 -5.63
CA GLY A 133 12.59 7.62 -4.47
C GLY A 133 13.90 7.34 -3.73
N MET A 134 15.03 7.19 -4.44
CA MET A 134 16.34 7.00 -3.83
C MET A 134 16.81 8.24 -3.06
N VAL A 135 16.34 9.42 -3.47
CA VAL A 135 16.65 10.69 -2.77
C VAL A 135 15.99 10.71 -1.39
N ASN A 136 14.81 10.13 -1.23
CA ASN A 136 14.16 10.01 0.10
C ASN A 136 15.07 9.28 1.09
N TRP A 137 15.72 8.18 0.68
CA TRP A 137 16.68 7.48 1.54
C TRP A 137 17.88 8.36 1.90
N LEU A 138 18.44 9.06 0.91
CA LEU A 138 19.63 9.90 1.10
C LEU A 138 19.38 11.04 2.09
N ILE A 139 18.27 11.77 1.96
CA ILE A 139 17.97 12.92 2.86
C ILE A 139 17.73 12.49 4.31
N ASN A 140 17.34 11.23 4.55
CA ASN A 140 17.22 10.65 5.88
C ASN A 140 18.56 10.18 6.46
N ASN A 141 19.57 9.96 5.62
CA ASN A 141 20.87 9.42 6.01
C ASN A 141 22.03 10.42 5.88
N GLN A 142 21.75 11.65 5.48
CA GLN A 142 22.74 12.71 5.25
C GLN A 142 23.67 12.96 6.46
N ASP A 143 23.12 12.99 7.68
CA ASP A 143 23.90 13.19 8.92
C ASP A 143 24.87 12.05 9.19
N THR A 144 24.50 10.83 8.82
CA THR A 144 25.36 9.65 8.95
C THR A 144 26.61 9.81 8.09
N PHE A 145 26.47 10.30 6.85
CA PHE A 145 27.58 10.56 5.95
C PHE A 145 28.48 11.69 6.46
N ILE A 146 27.90 12.82 6.89
CA ILE A 146 28.68 13.91 7.46
C ILE A 146 29.50 13.44 8.67
N ASN A 147 28.90 12.65 9.56
CA ASN A 147 29.59 12.08 10.73
C ASN A 147 30.71 11.09 10.35
N GLN A 148 30.64 10.47 9.17
CA GLN A 148 31.69 9.63 8.60
C GLN A 148 32.79 10.43 7.87
N GLY A 149 32.65 11.75 7.77
CA GLY A 149 33.63 12.65 7.15
C GLY A 149 33.39 12.94 5.67
N PHE A 150 32.22 12.61 5.15
CA PHE A 150 31.77 13.06 3.83
C PHE A 150 31.44 14.56 3.89
N SER A 151 31.58 15.24 2.76
CA SER A 151 31.25 16.65 2.65
C SER A 151 29.80 16.85 2.16
N ALA A 152 29.20 18.00 2.46
CA ALA A 152 27.91 18.39 1.86
C ALA A 152 28.01 18.45 0.32
N ALA A 153 29.19 18.79 -0.19
CA ALA A 153 29.51 18.71 -1.61
C ALA A 153 29.41 17.28 -2.18
N ASP A 154 29.88 16.28 -1.46
CA ASP A 154 29.74 14.87 -1.85
C ASP A 154 28.26 14.47 -1.92
N ILE A 155 27.45 14.89 -0.92
CA ILE A 155 26.02 14.57 -0.84
C ILE A 155 25.24 15.24 -1.98
N GLN A 156 25.41 16.54 -2.21
CA GLN A 156 24.77 17.23 -3.34
C GLN A 156 25.21 16.66 -4.70
N THR A 157 26.48 16.27 -4.84
CA THR A 157 26.96 15.62 -6.07
C THR A 157 26.32 14.24 -6.25
N ALA A 158 26.08 13.50 -5.17
CA ALA A 158 25.37 12.23 -5.22
C ALA A 158 23.88 12.41 -5.60
N VAL A 159 23.20 13.46 -5.11
CA VAL A 159 21.84 13.81 -5.57
C VAL A 159 21.83 14.02 -7.09
N TRP A 160 22.75 14.83 -7.63
CA TRP A 160 22.88 15.01 -9.08
C TRP A 160 23.16 13.69 -9.79
N GLU A 161 24.08 12.87 -9.31
CA GLU A 161 24.39 11.59 -9.96
C GLU A 161 23.21 10.62 -9.99
N LEU A 162 22.35 10.64 -8.96
CA LEU A 162 21.12 9.84 -8.92
C LEU A 162 20.10 10.31 -9.95
N VAL A 163 19.81 11.62 -10.02
CA VAL A 163 18.64 12.14 -10.76
C VAL A 163 18.97 12.82 -12.09
N ASP A 164 20.19 13.29 -12.28
CA ASP A 164 20.62 14.11 -13.43
C ASP A 164 21.93 13.60 -14.09
N GLY A 165 22.55 12.58 -13.49
CA GLY A 165 23.78 11.96 -13.97
C GLY A 165 25.05 12.69 -13.49
N THR A 166 26.22 12.19 -13.92
CA THR A 166 27.50 12.69 -13.41
C THR A 166 27.79 14.11 -13.91
N PRO A 167 27.87 15.11 -13.02
CA PRO A 167 28.05 16.50 -13.43
C PRO A 167 29.47 16.75 -13.96
N ASN A 168 29.58 17.46 -15.08
CA ASN A 168 30.87 17.86 -15.65
C ASN A 168 31.32 19.23 -15.13
N LEU A 169 31.74 19.26 -13.88
CA LEU A 169 32.08 20.50 -13.19
C LEU A 169 33.40 21.10 -13.69
N SER A 170 33.38 22.40 -14.01
CA SER A 170 34.61 23.14 -14.31
C SER A 170 35.55 23.18 -13.10
N ASN A 171 36.87 23.28 -13.31
CA ASN A 171 37.82 23.37 -12.18
C ASN A 171 37.54 24.57 -11.27
N ASP A 172 37.13 25.69 -11.85
CA ASP A 172 36.83 26.91 -11.10
C ASP A 172 35.58 26.71 -10.23
N PHE A 173 34.53 26.10 -10.78
CA PHE A 173 33.34 25.72 -10.00
C PHE A 173 33.67 24.70 -8.91
N ARG A 174 34.46 23.66 -9.21
CA ARG A 174 34.87 22.66 -8.21
C ARG A 174 35.63 23.29 -7.04
N ASN A 175 36.51 24.25 -7.31
CA ASN A 175 37.25 24.94 -6.24
C ASN A 175 36.31 25.78 -5.37
N TYR A 176 35.43 26.56 -5.99
CA TYR A 176 34.41 27.34 -5.26
C TYR A 176 33.50 26.45 -4.41
N PHE A 177 32.97 25.39 -5.01
CA PHE A 177 32.14 24.39 -4.34
C PHE A 177 32.88 23.69 -3.20
N THR A 178 34.18 23.44 -3.37
CA THR A 178 35.06 22.87 -2.34
C THR A 178 35.25 23.82 -1.16
N ASP A 179 35.49 25.10 -1.43
CA ASP A 179 35.72 26.11 -0.38
C ASP A 179 34.44 26.36 0.44
N MET A 180 33.26 26.23 -0.19
CA MET A 180 31.97 26.50 0.44
C MET A 180 31.35 25.28 1.13
N PHE A 181 31.47 24.08 0.55
CA PHE A 181 30.73 22.87 0.97
C PHE A 181 31.61 21.67 1.30
N GLY A 182 32.94 21.83 1.24
CA GLY A 182 33.92 20.77 1.39
C GLY A 182 34.26 20.09 0.06
N GLY A 183 35.37 19.36 0.02
CA GLY A 183 35.90 18.81 -1.23
C GLY A 183 35.11 17.62 -1.76
N ILE A 184 34.84 17.62 -3.07
CA ILE A 184 34.23 16.48 -3.78
C ILE A 184 35.27 15.37 -3.99
N SER A 185 34.95 14.16 -3.54
CA SER A 185 35.68 12.92 -3.81
C SER A 185 34.82 11.98 -4.63
N ASP A 186 35.24 11.68 -5.87
CA ASP A 186 34.51 10.76 -6.75
C ASP A 186 34.27 9.38 -6.09
N ALA A 187 35.19 8.95 -5.21
CA ALA A 187 35.04 7.72 -4.45
C ALA A 187 33.97 7.82 -3.34
N ASN A 188 33.82 9.00 -2.73
CA ASN A 188 32.78 9.26 -1.73
C ASN A 188 31.40 9.32 -2.40
N VAL A 189 31.29 10.07 -3.50
CA VAL A 189 30.05 10.20 -4.27
C VAL A 189 29.57 8.81 -4.73
N ALA A 190 30.46 8.01 -5.33
CA ALA A 190 30.13 6.65 -5.75
C ALA A 190 29.70 5.73 -4.59
N ALA A 191 30.22 5.94 -3.38
CA ALA A 191 29.81 5.19 -2.20
C ALA A 191 28.39 5.58 -1.75
N ILE A 192 28.08 6.88 -1.68
CA ILE A 192 26.73 7.37 -1.36
C ILE A 192 25.72 6.85 -2.36
N VAL A 193 26.00 6.99 -3.67
CA VAL A 193 25.12 6.53 -4.75
C VAL A 193 24.88 5.03 -4.66
N ALA A 194 25.92 4.23 -4.41
CA ALA A 194 25.78 2.79 -4.27
C ALA A 194 24.92 2.39 -3.06
N GLU A 195 25.03 3.09 -1.93
CA GLU A 195 24.17 2.83 -0.77
C GLU A 195 22.71 3.23 -1.05
N ALA A 196 22.47 4.37 -1.68
CA ALA A 196 21.11 4.79 -2.07
C ALA A 196 20.47 3.81 -3.06
N GLN A 197 21.23 3.31 -4.04
CA GLN A 197 20.75 2.30 -5.00
C GLN A 197 20.41 0.96 -4.34
N ASN A 198 21.11 0.58 -3.26
CA ASN A 198 20.79 -0.63 -2.50
C ASN A 198 19.54 -0.48 -1.63
N ASN A 199 19.02 0.75 -1.48
CA ASN A 199 17.82 1.09 -0.70
C ASN A 199 16.80 1.84 -1.58
N ALA A 200 16.70 1.44 -2.85
CA ALA A 200 15.82 2.10 -3.82
C ALA A 200 14.33 2.00 -3.45
N ASP A 201 13.96 0.95 -2.71
CA ASP A 201 12.58 0.68 -2.26
C ASP A 201 12.24 1.35 -0.91
N PHE A 202 13.08 2.28 -0.44
CA PHE A 202 12.84 3.00 0.80
C PHE A 202 11.59 3.88 0.72
N ILE A 203 10.68 3.68 1.67
CA ILE A 203 9.49 4.50 1.87
C ILE A 203 9.60 5.14 3.24
N PRO A 204 9.64 6.48 3.35
CA PRO A 204 9.80 7.15 4.64
C PRO A 204 8.61 6.88 5.57
N GLN A 205 8.93 6.66 6.85
CA GLN A 205 7.97 6.47 7.93
C GLN A 205 7.63 7.78 8.66
N GLU A 206 6.66 7.74 9.59
CA GLU A 206 6.38 8.91 10.44
C GLU A 206 7.64 9.37 11.19
N GLY A 207 7.94 10.67 11.14
CA GLY A 207 9.16 11.26 11.69
C GLY A 207 10.37 11.24 10.75
N GLU A 208 10.29 10.54 9.61
CA GLU A 208 11.30 10.59 8.55
C GLU A 208 10.96 11.65 7.50
N LYS A 209 11.92 12.04 6.66
CA LYS A 209 11.77 13.08 5.65
C LYS A 209 11.32 12.51 4.30
N VAL A 210 10.37 13.17 3.64
CA VAL A 210 10.04 12.99 2.22
C VAL A 210 10.61 14.15 1.41
N ALA A 211 11.13 13.86 0.22
CA ALA A 211 11.60 14.89 -0.71
C ALA A 211 10.40 15.59 -1.36
N VAL A 212 10.29 16.90 -1.12
CA VAL A 212 9.35 17.81 -1.78
C VAL A 212 10.09 18.56 -2.88
N ILE A 213 9.56 18.50 -4.09
CA ILE A 213 10.14 19.10 -5.30
C ILE A 213 9.51 20.46 -5.53
N LEU A 214 10.33 21.50 -5.52
CA LEU A 214 9.95 22.88 -5.74
C LEU A 214 10.38 23.28 -7.15
N VAL A 215 9.40 23.60 -7.98
CA VAL A 215 9.56 23.93 -9.39
C VAL A 215 9.22 25.40 -9.61
N PRO A 216 10.23 26.29 -9.80
CA PRO A 216 9.98 27.68 -10.12
C PRO A 216 9.33 27.85 -11.51
N PRO A 217 8.55 28.91 -11.77
CA PRO A 217 7.83 29.11 -13.04
C PRO A 217 8.76 29.42 -14.24
N ASP A 218 9.95 29.94 -13.98
CA ASP A 218 10.99 30.19 -14.99
C ASP A 218 12.03 29.05 -14.98
N ASN A 219 12.98 29.06 -15.93
CA ASN A 219 14.09 28.09 -16.03
C ASN A 219 15.14 28.20 -14.89
N ASN A 220 14.70 28.57 -13.68
CA ASN A 220 15.53 28.60 -12.48
C ASN A 220 15.79 27.17 -11.98
N GLN A 221 16.65 27.05 -10.98
CA GLN A 221 16.96 25.78 -10.34
C GLN A 221 15.72 25.07 -9.77
N ILE A 222 15.60 23.78 -10.04
CA ILE A 222 14.66 22.90 -9.35
C ILE A 222 15.29 22.44 -8.04
N ILE A 223 14.51 22.53 -6.96
CA ILE A 223 15.01 22.33 -5.59
C ILE A 223 14.25 21.19 -4.91
N ILE A 224 14.95 20.39 -4.14
CA ILE A 224 14.37 19.45 -3.17
C ILE A 224 14.42 20.10 -1.80
N ALA A 225 13.32 20.00 -1.04
CA ALA A 225 13.29 20.23 0.39
C ALA A 225 12.95 18.92 1.10
N GLY A 226 13.72 18.54 2.13
CA GLY A 226 13.41 17.38 2.96
C GLY A 226 12.38 17.73 4.03
N VAL A 227 11.14 17.28 3.87
CA VAL A 227 10.01 17.61 4.76
C VAL A 227 9.71 16.43 5.68
N GLU A 228 9.73 16.65 6.99
CA GLU A 228 9.40 15.62 7.98
C GLU A 228 7.93 15.18 7.84
N LEU A 229 7.72 13.87 7.74
CA LEU A 229 6.41 13.26 7.77
C LEU A 229 5.85 13.32 9.19
N SER A 230 4.60 13.75 9.28
CA SER A 230 3.80 13.76 10.49
C SER A 230 2.41 13.22 10.17
N SER A 231 1.58 13.02 11.19
CA SER A 231 0.17 12.58 11.06
C SER A 231 -0.65 13.19 9.91
N GLN A 232 -0.31 14.37 9.39
CA GLN A 232 -0.97 14.97 8.22
C GLN A 232 -0.70 14.24 6.88
N PHE A 233 0.26 13.32 6.85
CA PHE A 233 0.63 12.50 5.68
C PHE A 233 0.30 11.01 5.89
N SER A 234 -0.62 10.70 6.82
CA SER A 234 -1.07 9.34 7.07
C SER A 234 -1.70 8.72 5.82
N ALA A 235 -1.49 7.42 5.65
CA ALA A 235 -2.14 6.62 4.63
C ALA A 235 -3.48 6.06 5.13
N SER A 236 -4.22 5.43 4.21
CA SER A 236 -5.42 4.67 4.52
C SER A 236 -5.53 3.44 3.63
N LEU A 237 -6.21 2.42 4.14
CA LEU A 237 -6.40 1.14 3.47
C LEU A 237 -7.84 0.66 3.66
N GLY A 238 -8.46 0.13 2.62
CA GLY A 238 -9.77 -0.49 2.69
C GLY A 238 -10.19 -1.08 1.35
N ASP A 239 -11.47 -1.41 1.25
CA ASP A 239 -12.35 -1.30 0.08
C ASP A 239 -13.62 -2.10 0.38
N LYS A 240 -13.76 -3.34 -0.11
CA LYS A 240 -15.04 -4.05 -0.11
C LYS A 240 -14.91 -5.55 0.22
N VAL A 241 -15.98 -6.07 0.81
CA VAL A 241 -16.27 -7.51 0.81
C VAL A 241 -17.52 -7.72 -0.03
N PHE A 242 -17.47 -8.64 -1.00
CA PHE A 242 -18.54 -8.84 -1.98
C PHE A 242 -19.00 -10.30 -2.06
N PHE A 243 -20.26 -10.49 -2.46
CA PHE A 243 -20.77 -11.81 -2.82
C PHE A 243 -20.32 -12.15 -4.25
N ASP A 244 -19.42 -13.12 -4.37
CA ASP A 244 -19.04 -13.72 -5.65
C ASP A 244 -20.13 -14.73 -6.06
N ASP A 245 -21.10 -14.24 -6.84
CA ASP A 245 -22.34 -14.95 -7.15
C ASP A 245 -22.11 -16.08 -8.17
N ASP A 246 -21.07 -15.97 -9.00
CA ASP A 246 -20.76 -16.95 -10.05
C ASP A 246 -19.49 -17.79 -9.80
N GLY A 247 -18.73 -17.44 -8.75
CA GLY A 247 -17.61 -18.19 -8.22
C GLY A 247 -16.33 -18.04 -9.04
N ASP A 248 -16.16 -16.93 -9.77
CA ASP A 248 -14.99 -16.70 -10.62
C ASP A 248 -13.86 -15.90 -9.94
N GLY A 249 -14.12 -15.37 -8.74
CA GLY A 249 -13.16 -14.61 -7.92
C GLY A 249 -12.96 -13.16 -8.33
N ILE A 250 -13.82 -12.61 -9.19
CA ILE A 250 -13.76 -11.24 -9.70
C ILE A 250 -14.97 -10.46 -9.18
N GLN A 251 -14.76 -9.22 -8.77
CA GLN A 251 -15.82 -8.31 -8.38
C GLN A 251 -16.58 -7.81 -9.64
N ASP A 252 -17.77 -8.35 -9.85
CA ASP A 252 -18.57 -8.10 -11.05
C ASP A 252 -19.72 -7.08 -10.83
N ASP A 253 -20.16 -6.49 -11.95
CA ASP A 253 -21.31 -5.58 -11.97
C ASP A 253 -22.60 -6.31 -11.54
N GLY A 254 -23.07 -6.01 -10.32
CA GLY A 254 -24.31 -6.57 -9.76
C GLY A 254 -24.09 -7.41 -8.50
N GLU A 255 -22.84 -7.62 -8.11
CA GLU A 255 -22.48 -8.31 -6.88
C GLU A 255 -22.58 -7.38 -5.67
N ASP A 256 -23.51 -7.73 -4.78
CA ASP A 256 -23.82 -6.96 -3.58
C ASP A 256 -22.66 -7.05 -2.57
N GLY A 257 -22.49 -5.99 -1.79
CA GLY A 257 -21.55 -5.98 -0.67
C GLY A 257 -22.04 -6.79 0.54
N VAL A 258 -21.10 -7.30 1.33
CA VAL A 258 -21.39 -8.17 2.47
C VAL A 258 -21.25 -7.40 3.77
N GLN A 259 -22.36 -7.22 4.48
CA GLN A 259 -22.37 -6.53 5.76
C GLN A 259 -21.89 -7.39 6.93
N GLY A 260 -21.12 -6.78 7.83
CA GLY A 260 -20.82 -7.31 9.16
C GLY A 260 -19.68 -8.33 9.21
N VAL A 261 -18.91 -8.46 8.13
CA VAL A 261 -17.67 -9.25 8.12
C VAL A 261 -16.64 -8.57 9.00
N THR A 262 -16.00 -9.32 9.89
CA THR A 262 -14.93 -8.80 10.76
C THR A 262 -13.69 -8.60 9.92
N VAL A 263 -13.11 -7.39 9.96
CA VAL A 263 -11.87 -7.06 9.27
C VAL A 263 -10.83 -6.66 10.31
N THR A 264 -9.70 -7.37 10.33
CA THR A 264 -8.58 -7.11 11.24
C THR A 264 -7.38 -6.63 10.46
N LEU A 265 -6.89 -5.43 10.78
CA LEU A 265 -5.61 -4.91 10.31
C LEU A 265 -4.52 -5.29 11.30
N THR A 266 -3.45 -5.92 10.82
CA THR A 266 -2.18 -6.07 11.54
C THR A 266 -1.17 -5.10 10.94
N GLY A 267 -0.51 -4.29 11.78
CA GLY A 267 0.58 -3.40 11.38
C GLY A 267 1.91 -3.81 12.01
N GLY A 268 3.03 -3.51 11.35
CA GLY A 268 4.39 -3.84 11.81
C GLY A 268 4.89 -3.09 13.06
N GLY A 269 4.15 -2.11 13.58
CA GLY A 269 4.49 -1.49 14.86
C GLY A 269 5.67 -0.50 14.80
N GLU A 270 6.52 -0.48 15.83
CA GLU A 270 7.58 0.53 15.99
C GLU A 270 8.74 0.31 15.01
N ASP A 271 9.04 -0.94 14.64
CA ASP A 271 10.04 -1.24 13.62
C ASP A 271 9.49 -1.30 12.19
N GLY A 272 8.16 -1.20 12.05
CA GLY A 272 7.45 -1.15 10.78
C GLY A 272 7.39 -2.49 10.03
N ILE A 273 7.78 -3.61 10.64
CA ILE A 273 7.89 -4.92 9.99
C ILE A 273 7.06 -5.96 10.75
N ILE A 274 6.11 -6.60 10.05
CA ILE A 274 5.21 -7.59 10.68
C ILE A 274 5.98 -8.83 11.12
N GLY A 275 5.78 -9.23 12.37
CA GLY A 275 6.34 -10.46 12.93
C GLY A 275 7.84 -10.35 13.25
N GLN A 276 8.41 -9.16 13.11
CA GLN A 276 9.67 -8.80 13.73
C GLN A 276 9.39 -8.13 15.09
N GLY A 277 10.33 -8.22 16.03
CA GLY A 277 10.10 -7.64 17.35
C GLY A 277 8.95 -8.29 18.12
N ASN A 278 8.27 -7.52 18.97
CA ASN A 278 7.03 -7.91 19.67
C ASN A 278 6.16 -6.66 19.81
N ASP A 279 6.07 -5.90 18.73
CA ASP A 279 5.51 -4.56 18.64
C ASP A 279 4.42 -4.44 17.57
N ASP A 280 4.13 -5.51 16.82
CA ASP A 280 2.98 -5.62 15.93
C ASP A 280 1.71 -5.06 16.58
N THR A 281 0.99 -4.23 15.82
CA THR A 281 -0.27 -3.62 16.24
C THR A 281 -1.45 -4.34 15.60
N THR A 282 -2.61 -4.30 16.25
CA THR A 282 -3.85 -4.85 15.67
C THR A 282 -5.03 -3.92 15.92
N VAL A 283 -5.84 -3.72 14.88
CA VAL A 283 -7.09 -2.94 14.94
C VAL A 283 -8.17 -3.72 14.19
N THR A 284 -9.41 -3.68 14.68
CA THR A 284 -10.53 -4.38 14.04
C THR A 284 -11.66 -3.42 13.72
N THR A 285 -12.32 -3.67 12.60
CA THR A 285 -13.58 -3.03 12.17
C THR A 285 -14.53 -4.10 11.62
N THR A 286 -15.71 -3.69 11.17
CA THR A 286 -16.66 -4.56 10.45
C THR A 286 -17.14 -3.86 9.20
N THR A 287 -17.37 -4.60 8.12
CA THR A 287 -17.93 -4.05 6.88
C THR A 287 -19.33 -3.46 7.10
N ASP A 288 -19.64 -2.38 6.38
CA ASP A 288 -20.93 -1.70 6.44
C ASP A 288 -22.00 -2.35 5.55
N ALA A 289 -23.14 -1.68 5.35
CA ALA A 289 -24.26 -2.23 4.58
C ALA A 289 -23.96 -2.42 3.08
N ASP A 290 -22.98 -1.70 2.55
CA ASP A 290 -22.55 -1.78 1.16
C ASP A 290 -21.28 -2.66 1.02
N GLY A 291 -20.90 -3.38 2.10
CA GLY A 291 -19.71 -4.23 2.14
C GLY A 291 -18.41 -3.47 2.41
N MET A 292 -18.46 -2.16 2.64
CA MET A 292 -17.27 -1.32 2.67
C MET A 292 -16.58 -1.34 4.04
N TYR A 293 -15.26 -1.25 4.05
CA TYR A 293 -14.47 -0.99 5.26
C TYR A 293 -13.30 -0.05 4.96
N LYS A 294 -12.80 0.64 5.98
CA LYS A 294 -11.62 1.49 5.86
C LYS A 294 -10.88 1.64 7.19
N PHE A 295 -9.56 1.58 7.13
CA PHE A 295 -8.64 2.00 8.18
C PHE A 295 -8.00 3.32 7.76
N GLU A 296 -8.13 4.34 8.60
CA GLU A 296 -7.56 5.67 8.41
C GLU A 296 -6.38 5.88 9.37
N ASP A 297 -5.66 6.99 9.20
CA ASP A 297 -4.56 7.41 10.07
C ASP A 297 -3.42 6.36 10.17
N LEU A 298 -3.10 5.67 9.07
CA LEU A 298 -2.03 4.67 9.01
C LEU A 298 -0.67 5.32 8.79
N ASN A 299 0.37 4.77 9.41
CA ASN A 299 1.74 5.24 9.22
C ASN A 299 2.24 4.81 7.85
N PRO A 300 2.77 5.74 7.03
CA PRO A 300 3.43 5.33 5.80
C PRO A 300 4.72 4.55 6.08
N GLY A 301 5.17 3.75 5.12
CA GLY A 301 6.40 2.97 5.21
C GLY A 301 6.37 1.81 6.22
N GLU A 302 5.23 1.55 6.87
CA GLU A 302 4.97 0.39 7.72
C GLU A 302 4.31 -0.73 6.90
N GLU A 303 4.65 -1.98 7.23
CA GLU A 303 3.96 -3.16 6.71
C GLU A 303 2.57 -3.33 7.34
N TYR A 304 1.58 -3.56 6.49
CA TYR A 304 0.19 -3.85 6.87
C TYR A 304 -0.30 -5.15 6.24
N LYS A 305 -1.20 -5.83 6.93
CA LYS A 305 -1.91 -7.02 6.43
C LYS A 305 -3.33 -7.05 6.94
N VAL A 306 -4.27 -7.38 6.08
CA VAL A 306 -5.68 -7.55 6.44
C VAL A 306 -6.01 -9.03 6.65
N THR A 307 -6.92 -9.28 7.59
CA THR A 307 -7.51 -10.60 7.80
C THR A 307 -9.01 -10.46 7.93
N PHE A 308 -9.74 -11.11 7.03
CA PHE A 308 -11.19 -11.21 7.03
C PHE A 308 -11.64 -12.45 7.83
N SER A 309 -12.68 -12.30 8.65
CA SER A 309 -13.22 -13.40 9.45
C SER A 309 -14.71 -13.21 9.76
N ASP A 310 -15.29 -14.21 10.43
CA ASP A 310 -16.71 -14.21 10.82
C ASP A 310 -17.67 -14.00 9.63
N LEU A 311 -17.40 -14.75 8.53
CA LEU A 311 -18.25 -14.74 7.34
C LEU A 311 -19.71 -15.13 7.68
N PRO A 312 -20.70 -14.69 6.88
CA PRO A 312 -22.05 -15.20 6.96
C PRO A 312 -22.09 -16.74 6.89
N GLU A 313 -23.04 -17.36 7.61
CA GLU A 313 -23.24 -18.80 7.57
C GLU A 313 -23.56 -19.28 6.15
N GLY A 314 -22.91 -20.37 5.71
CA GLY A 314 -23.07 -20.93 4.37
C GLY A 314 -22.20 -20.26 3.29
N PHE A 315 -21.19 -19.47 3.67
CA PHE A 315 -20.23 -18.87 2.74
C PHE A 315 -18.80 -19.22 3.10
N GLU A 316 -17.97 -19.29 2.06
CA GLU A 316 -16.51 -19.41 2.14
C GLU A 316 -15.85 -18.36 1.25
N PHE A 317 -14.56 -18.11 1.44
CA PHE A 317 -13.80 -17.22 0.55
C PHE A 317 -13.70 -17.82 -0.85
N THR A 318 -13.81 -16.97 -1.87
CA THR A 318 -13.59 -17.36 -3.26
C THR A 318 -12.11 -17.46 -3.61
N ALA A 319 -11.78 -17.72 -4.88
CA ALA A 319 -10.41 -17.77 -5.37
C ALA A 319 -9.72 -16.39 -5.31
N GLN A 320 -8.49 -16.39 -4.76
CA GLN A 320 -7.66 -15.20 -4.64
C GLN A 320 -6.97 -14.82 -5.98
N ASP A 321 -6.72 -13.53 -6.21
CA ASP A 321 -5.92 -12.96 -7.32
C ASP A 321 -6.39 -13.37 -8.74
N GLN A 322 -7.70 -13.26 -9.02
CA GLN A 322 -8.28 -13.61 -10.32
C GLN A 322 -8.36 -12.39 -11.27
N GLY A 323 -8.59 -12.60 -12.57
CA GLY A 323 -8.83 -11.49 -13.51
C GLY A 323 -7.62 -10.61 -13.90
N GLY A 324 -6.57 -10.52 -13.08
CA GLY A 324 -5.35 -9.73 -13.33
C GLY A 324 -5.55 -8.21 -13.21
N ASP A 325 -6.70 -7.78 -12.69
CA ASP A 325 -7.02 -6.40 -12.32
C ASP A 325 -7.20 -6.35 -10.80
N ASP A 326 -6.15 -5.93 -10.09
CA ASP A 326 -6.07 -5.75 -8.62
C ASP A 326 -7.23 -4.95 -8.03
N THR A 327 -7.90 -4.12 -8.84
CA THR A 327 -8.99 -3.24 -8.36
C THR A 327 -10.36 -3.92 -8.37
N ALA A 328 -10.40 -5.19 -8.79
CA ALA A 328 -11.64 -5.91 -9.04
C ALA A 328 -11.50 -7.42 -8.80
N ASP A 329 -10.56 -7.88 -7.99
CA ASP A 329 -10.45 -9.28 -7.59
C ASP A 329 -10.57 -9.44 -6.07
N SER A 330 -10.25 -10.62 -5.56
CA SER A 330 -10.27 -10.93 -4.13
C SER A 330 -8.83 -11.16 -3.64
N ASP A 331 -8.41 -10.44 -2.61
CA ASP A 331 -7.08 -10.59 -2.00
C ASP A 331 -7.04 -11.62 -0.86
N ALA A 332 -8.21 -12.07 -0.39
CA ALA A 332 -8.29 -12.98 0.74
C ALA A 332 -7.87 -14.41 0.37
N ASP A 333 -6.85 -14.96 1.05
CA ASP A 333 -6.48 -16.37 0.93
C ASP A 333 -7.67 -17.27 1.31
N PRO A 334 -8.11 -18.21 0.43
CA PRO A 334 -9.32 -19.00 0.66
C PRO A 334 -9.29 -19.85 1.94
N SER A 335 -8.10 -20.15 2.45
CA SER A 335 -7.89 -21.03 3.60
C SER A 335 -7.92 -20.31 4.94
N ASN A 336 -7.67 -18.99 4.97
CA ASN A 336 -7.42 -18.27 6.21
C ASN A 336 -7.89 -16.81 6.22
N GLY A 337 -8.35 -16.27 5.08
CA GLY A 337 -8.86 -14.91 4.96
C GLY A 337 -7.79 -13.82 5.07
N MET A 338 -6.51 -14.16 5.06
CA MET A 338 -5.41 -13.18 5.11
C MET A 338 -5.07 -12.70 3.70
N THR A 339 -4.74 -11.42 3.58
CA THR A 339 -4.16 -10.84 2.37
C THR A 339 -2.64 -10.96 2.37
N ASP A 340 -2.03 -10.60 1.25
CA ASP A 340 -0.61 -10.28 1.22
C ASP A 340 -0.27 -9.05 2.08
N VAL A 341 1.01 -8.90 2.40
CA VAL A 341 1.54 -7.73 3.11
C VAL A 341 1.68 -6.58 2.12
N VAL A 342 1.16 -5.40 2.51
CA VAL A 342 1.29 -4.16 1.74
C VAL A 342 2.08 -3.13 2.54
N ILE A 343 2.81 -2.25 1.84
CA ILE A 343 3.49 -1.10 2.44
C ILE A 343 2.90 0.14 1.80
N LEU A 344 2.38 1.05 2.62
CA LEU A 344 1.70 2.25 2.13
C LEU A 344 2.67 3.41 1.96
N ALA A 345 2.61 4.09 0.82
CA ALA A 345 3.33 5.34 0.61
C ALA A 345 2.69 6.49 1.43
N PRO A 346 3.42 7.58 1.69
CA PRO A 346 2.86 8.75 2.37
C PRO A 346 1.62 9.29 1.67
N GLY A 347 0.54 9.48 2.43
CA GLY A 347 -0.76 9.93 1.93
C GLY A 347 -1.54 8.92 1.08
N GLU A 348 -1.02 7.72 0.83
CA GLU A 348 -1.68 6.72 -0.02
C GLU A 348 -3.08 6.36 0.50
N GLU A 349 -4.02 6.23 -0.43
CA GLU A 349 -5.35 5.68 -0.19
C GLU A 349 -5.43 4.43 -1.06
N ASN A 350 -5.17 3.29 -0.43
CA ASN A 350 -5.27 1.98 -1.06
C ASN A 350 -6.71 1.48 -0.88
N LEU A 351 -7.45 1.40 -1.98
CA LEU A 351 -8.83 0.90 -2.05
C LEU A 351 -8.89 -0.35 -2.95
N ASP A 352 -7.83 -1.15 -2.93
CA ASP A 352 -7.66 -2.35 -3.73
C ASP A 352 -7.40 -3.55 -2.79
N VAL A 353 -8.06 -3.58 -1.61
CA VAL A 353 -7.91 -4.69 -0.64
C VAL A 353 -9.27 -5.29 -0.34
N ASP A 354 -9.62 -6.32 -1.09
CA ASP A 354 -10.95 -6.88 -1.19
C ASP A 354 -11.03 -8.33 -0.71
N ALA A 355 -12.26 -8.78 -0.44
CA ALA A 355 -12.55 -10.19 -0.24
C ALA A 355 -13.86 -10.60 -0.92
N GLY A 356 -13.77 -11.55 -1.85
CA GLY A 356 -14.94 -12.22 -2.41
C GLY A 356 -15.34 -13.43 -1.56
N ILE A 357 -16.64 -13.61 -1.36
CA ILE A 357 -17.18 -14.82 -0.73
C ILE A 357 -18.20 -15.49 -1.63
N VAL A 358 -18.12 -16.81 -1.71
CA VAL A 358 -19.00 -17.65 -2.53
C VAL A 358 -19.82 -18.56 -1.62
N ALA A 359 -21.04 -18.88 -2.03
CA ALA A 359 -21.89 -19.81 -1.29
C ALA A 359 -21.21 -21.19 -1.22
N THR A 360 -21.11 -21.75 -0.01
CA THR A 360 -20.57 -23.09 0.18
C THR A 360 -21.44 -24.09 -0.60
N PRO A 361 -20.85 -24.90 -1.51
CA PRO A 361 -21.63 -25.83 -2.31
C PRO A 361 -22.37 -26.84 -1.42
N THR A 362 -23.69 -26.92 -1.55
CA THR A 362 -24.50 -27.94 -0.89
C THR A 362 -24.82 -29.10 -1.83
N GLY A 363 -24.95 -30.29 -1.25
CA GLY A 363 -25.37 -31.52 -1.92
C GLY A 363 -26.84 -31.86 -1.64
N THR A 364 -27.30 -32.92 -2.29
CA THR A 364 -28.62 -33.50 -2.05
C THR A 364 -28.51 -35.02 -1.91
N ILE A 365 -29.24 -35.62 -0.98
CA ILE A 365 -29.36 -37.08 -0.83
C ILE A 365 -30.83 -37.46 -0.99
N GLY A 366 -31.14 -38.35 -1.92
CA GLY A 366 -32.50 -38.81 -2.14
C GLY A 366 -32.52 -40.10 -2.95
N ASP A 367 -33.59 -40.88 -2.80
CA ASP A 367 -33.82 -42.10 -3.58
C ASP A 367 -35.29 -42.53 -3.51
N THR A 368 -35.56 -43.77 -3.89
CA THR A 368 -36.90 -44.38 -3.97
C THR A 368 -37.01 -45.63 -3.10
N ILE A 369 -38.06 -45.72 -2.29
CA ILE A 369 -38.50 -46.96 -1.65
C ILE A 369 -39.57 -47.59 -2.54
N PHE A 370 -39.33 -48.82 -3.00
CA PHE A 370 -40.16 -49.49 -4.01
C PHE A 370 -40.56 -50.91 -3.59
N ARG A 371 -41.67 -51.38 -4.17
CA ARG A 371 -42.16 -52.75 -3.99
C ARG A 371 -41.54 -53.67 -5.03
N ASP A 372 -40.59 -54.48 -4.61
CA ASP A 372 -39.98 -55.54 -5.41
C ASP A 372 -40.95 -56.74 -5.56
N ASP A 373 -41.85 -56.65 -6.53
CA ASP A 373 -42.88 -57.66 -6.78
C ASP A 373 -42.30 -59.00 -7.27
N ASN A 374 -41.06 -58.99 -7.75
CA ASN A 374 -40.43 -60.16 -8.36
C ASN A 374 -39.26 -60.76 -7.54
N ALA A 375 -38.94 -60.13 -6.41
CA ALA A 375 -37.95 -60.51 -5.41
C ALA A 375 -36.53 -60.67 -5.99
N ASN A 376 -36.14 -59.79 -6.92
CA ASN A 376 -34.82 -59.82 -7.54
C ASN A 376 -33.82 -58.82 -6.93
N GLY A 377 -34.27 -57.94 -6.02
CA GLY A 377 -33.45 -56.91 -5.38
C GLY A 377 -33.02 -55.76 -6.30
N VAL A 378 -33.72 -55.54 -7.42
CA VAL A 378 -33.42 -54.49 -8.41
C VAL A 378 -34.70 -53.72 -8.68
N GLN A 379 -34.62 -52.38 -8.65
CA GLN A 379 -35.75 -51.53 -9.03
C GLN A 379 -36.04 -51.67 -10.53
N ASP A 380 -37.10 -52.40 -10.87
CA ASP A 380 -37.56 -52.56 -12.24
C ASP A 380 -38.61 -51.49 -12.61
N GLY A 381 -38.65 -51.06 -13.88
CA GLY A 381 -39.55 -49.97 -14.32
C GLY A 381 -41.06 -50.26 -14.25
N THR A 382 -41.48 -51.43 -13.77
CA THR A 382 -42.88 -51.78 -13.50
C THR A 382 -43.23 -51.84 -12.01
N GLU A 383 -42.24 -51.68 -11.13
CA GLU A 383 -42.41 -51.79 -9.69
C GLU A 383 -42.86 -50.44 -9.11
N ALA A 384 -43.89 -50.50 -8.27
CA ALA A 384 -44.49 -49.31 -7.69
C ALA A 384 -43.64 -48.80 -6.52
N GLY A 385 -43.54 -47.47 -6.41
CA GLY A 385 -43.07 -46.84 -5.18
C GLY A 385 -43.98 -47.13 -3.99
N ILE A 386 -43.45 -47.01 -2.79
CA ILE A 386 -44.20 -47.15 -1.54
C ILE A 386 -44.31 -45.76 -0.89
N GLU A 387 -45.52 -45.22 -0.87
CA GLU A 387 -45.88 -43.95 -0.21
C GLU A 387 -45.88 -44.08 1.31
N ASP A 388 -45.74 -42.95 2.00
CA ASP A 388 -45.90 -42.79 3.45
C ASP A 388 -44.81 -43.49 4.31
N VAL A 389 -43.70 -43.92 3.72
CA VAL A 389 -42.56 -44.49 4.47
C VAL A 389 -41.71 -43.35 5.03
N THR A 390 -41.45 -43.36 6.34
CA THR A 390 -40.60 -42.36 6.98
C THR A 390 -39.12 -42.73 6.87
N VAL A 391 -38.30 -41.73 6.59
CA VAL A 391 -36.86 -41.84 6.41
C VAL A 391 -36.16 -40.75 7.22
N GLU A 392 -35.08 -41.08 7.90
CA GLU A 392 -34.22 -40.14 8.64
C GLU A 392 -32.87 -40.00 7.94
N LEU A 393 -32.32 -38.77 7.94
CA LEU A 393 -30.93 -38.51 7.57
C LEU A 393 -30.12 -38.28 8.85
N GLN A 394 -29.07 -39.08 9.02
CA GLN A 394 -28.13 -38.98 10.14
C GLN A 394 -26.80 -38.40 9.67
N ASP A 395 -26.32 -37.38 10.37
CA ASP A 395 -24.95 -36.87 10.26
C ASP A 395 -24.01 -37.79 11.05
N LYS A 396 -23.10 -38.46 10.33
CA LYS A 396 -22.16 -39.42 10.92
C LYS A 396 -20.92 -38.73 11.49
N ASP A 397 -20.64 -37.52 11.07
CA ASP A 397 -19.56 -36.70 11.60
C ASP A 397 -19.96 -36.05 12.93
N ASP A 398 -21.24 -35.77 13.15
CA ASP A 398 -21.81 -35.34 14.44
C ASP A 398 -22.52 -36.46 15.22
N ASN A 399 -21.76 -37.49 15.61
CA ASN A 399 -22.20 -38.54 16.55
C ASN A 399 -23.50 -39.30 16.15
N ASN A 400 -23.82 -39.41 14.86
CA ASN A 400 -25.08 -39.99 14.33
C ASN A 400 -26.33 -39.17 14.69
N THR A 401 -26.21 -37.85 14.76
CA THR A 401 -27.36 -36.97 15.02
C THR A 401 -28.33 -37.01 13.84
N VAL A 402 -29.63 -37.17 14.11
CA VAL A 402 -30.67 -37.05 13.08
C VAL A 402 -30.85 -35.56 12.77
N ILE A 403 -30.55 -35.17 11.54
CA ILE A 403 -30.58 -33.78 11.08
C ILE A 403 -31.80 -33.46 10.23
N ALA A 404 -32.40 -34.46 9.60
CA ALA A 404 -33.62 -34.30 8.80
C ALA A 404 -34.47 -35.57 8.79
N THR A 405 -35.77 -35.40 8.52
CA THR A 405 -36.69 -36.50 8.25
C THR A 405 -37.51 -36.22 7.00
N ALA A 406 -37.82 -37.26 6.25
CA ALA A 406 -38.64 -37.22 5.04
C ALA A 406 -39.70 -38.31 5.08
N THR A 407 -40.73 -38.16 4.24
CA THR A 407 -41.73 -39.19 4.01
C THR A 407 -41.83 -39.41 2.51
N THR A 408 -41.82 -40.67 2.07
CA THR A 408 -41.87 -40.99 0.64
C THR A 408 -43.18 -40.54 0.01
N ASP A 409 -43.09 -40.00 -1.20
CA ASP A 409 -44.25 -39.59 -1.98
C ASP A 409 -44.98 -40.78 -2.64
N ALA A 410 -46.02 -40.50 -3.43
CA ALA A 410 -46.80 -41.52 -4.14
C ALA A 410 -45.99 -42.39 -5.12
N ASP A 411 -44.83 -41.89 -5.57
CA ASP A 411 -43.88 -42.62 -6.42
C ASP A 411 -42.75 -43.27 -5.59
N GLY A 412 -42.82 -43.21 -4.26
CA GLY A 412 -41.87 -43.80 -3.32
C GLY A 412 -40.63 -42.95 -3.07
N LYS A 413 -40.58 -41.70 -3.56
CA LYS A 413 -39.36 -40.88 -3.54
C LYS A 413 -39.23 -40.06 -2.27
N TYR A 414 -38.00 -39.90 -1.80
CA TYR A 414 -37.61 -38.95 -0.77
C TYR A 414 -36.40 -38.12 -1.24
N LEU A 415 -36.24 -36.92 -0.69
CA LEU A 415 -35.14 -36.02 -1.01
C LEU A 415 -34.79 -35.17 0.22
N PHE A 416 -33.51 -35.07 0.50
CA PHE A 416 -32.88 -34.14 1.42
C PHE A 416 -32.03 -33.17 0.58
N GLU A 417 -32.27 -31.88 0.72
CA GLU A 417 -31.58 -30.81 0.00
C GLU A 417 -30.72 -30.00 0.98
N ASP A 418 -29.88 -29.11 0.46
CA ASP A 418 -29.07 -28.18 1.24
C ASP A 418 -28.16 -28.87 2.28
N LEU A 419 -27.49 -29.95 1.87
CA LEU A 419 -26.59 -30.71 2.72
C LEU A 419 -25.15 -30.24 2.57
N ASP A 420 -24.51 -29.89 3.69
CA ASP A 420 -23.07 -29.65 3.70
C ASP A 420 -22.28 -30.88 3.24
N ALA A 421 -21.03 -30.68 2.82
CA ALA A 421 -20.15 -31.81 2.53
C ALA A 421 -19.83 -32.57 3.83
N GLY A 422 -20.17 -33.85 3.89
CA GLY A 422 -19.98 -34.68 5.07
C GLY A 422 -20.30 -36.14 4.82
N ASN A 423 -20.16 -36.97 5.85
CA ASN A 423 -20.58 -38.37 5.83
C ASN A 423 -21.98 -38.51 6.42
N TYR A 424 -22.91 -39.10 5.66
CA TYR A 424 -24.28 -39.27 6.11
C TYR A 424 -24.70 -40.74 6.13
N ALA A 425 -25.81 -41.03 6.80
CA ALA A 425 -26.57 -42.24 6.51
C ALA A 425 -28.06 -41.95 6.41
N VAL A 426 -28.70 -42.64 5.47
CA VAL A 426 -30.15 -42.67 5.34
C VAL A 426 -30.67 -43.87 6.12
N VAL A 427 -31.68 -43.67 6.97
CA VAL A 427 -32.29 -44.72 7.79
C VAL A 427 -33.79 -44.78 7.51
N VAL A 428 -34.26 -45.94 7.04
CA VAL A 428 -35.69 -46.19 6.86
C VAL A 428 -36.29 -46.59 8.22
N THR A 429 -37.09 -45.70 8.82
CA THR A 429 -37.66 -45.94 10.16
C THR A 429 -39.05 -46.57 10.12
N ASP A 430 -39.83 -46.30 9.06
CA ASP A 430 -41.21 -46.78 8.88
C ASP A 430 -42.13 -46.56 10.11
N ASP A 431 -42.05 -45.39 10.73
CA ASP A 431 -42.86 -45.02 11.91
C ASP A 431 -44.37 -44.99 11.60
N ASN A 432 -44.72 -44.85 10.32
CA ASN A 432 -46.09 -44.92 9.82
C ASN A 432 -46.56 -46.36 9.53
N ASN A 433 -45.68 -47.36 9.67
CA ASN A 433 -45.98 -48.78 9.49
C ASN A 433 -46.50 -49.08 8.06
N ALA A 434 -45.95 -48.38 7.07
CA ALA A 434 -46.24 -48.50 5.63
C ALA A 434 -45.58 -49.74 5.02
N LEU A 435 -44.51 -50.27 5.64
CA LEU A 435 -43.80 -51.48 5.21
C LEU A 435 -44.30 -52.76 5.91
N ASP A 436 -45.34 -52.71 6.75
CA ASP A 436 -45.82 -53.87 7.52
C ASP A 436 -46.24 -55.05 6.63
N GLY A 437 -45.68 -56.22 6.95
CA GLY A 437 -45.86 -57.45 6.20
C GLY A 437 -45.02 -57.56 4.91
N LEU A 438 -44.06 -56.67 4.70
CA LEU A 438 -43.05 -56.76 3.64
C LEU A 438 -41.69 -57.18 4.20
N ASP A 439 -40.89 -57.84 3.35
CA ASP A 439 -39.49 -58.18 3.64
C ASP A 439 -38.58 -57.29 2.79
N GLN A 440 -37.49 -56.77 3.36
CA GLN A 440 -36.49 -56.00 2.61
C GLN A 440 -35.74 -56.91 1.64
N THR A 441 -35.70 -56.55 0.36
CA THR A 441 -35.02 -57.34 -0.69
C THR A 441 -33.78 -56.64 -1.27
N ALA A 442 -33.64 -55.33 -1.05
CA ALA A 442 -32.52 -54.53 -1.51
C ALA A 442 -32.17 -53.42 -0.50
N ASP A 443 -30.90 -53.04 -0.51
CA ASP A 443 -30.34 -51.89 0.19
C ASP A 443 -29.21 -51.32 -0.70
N PRO A 444 -29.08 -49.99 -0.90
CA PRO A 444 -28.01 -49.38 -1.67
C PRO A 444 -26.58 -49.86 -1.35
N ASP A 445 -26.28 -50.18 -0.10
CA ASP A 445 -24.96 -50.70 0.30
C ASP A 445 -24.87 -52.24 0.38
N ALA A 446 -25.96 -52.91 0.02
CA ALA A 446 -26.18 -54.36 0.04
C ALA A 446 -26.26 -55.02 1.43
N ASP A 447 -26.26 -54.24 2.51
CA ASP A 447 -26.56 -54.73 3.86
C ASP A 447 -28.06 -54.52 4.15
N LEU A 448 -28.83 -55.62 4.32
CA LEU A 448 -30.29 -55.55 4.53
C LEU A 448 -30.63 -55.19 5.99
N ASP A 449 -30.31 -53.97 6.40
CA ASP A 449 -30.60 -53.45 7.74
C ASP A 449 -31.42 -52.14 7.74
N GLY A 450 -31.75 -51.60 6.56
CA GLY A 450 -32.54 -50.40 6.39
C GLY A 450 -31.77 -49.11 6.66
N MET A 451 -30.44 -49.19 6.70
CA MET A 451 -29.53 -48.05 6.82
C MET A 451 -28.49 -48.09 5.71
N SER A 452 -28.35 -47.01 4.95
CA SER A 452 -27.31 -46.90 3.92
C SER A 452 -26.37 -45.73 4.23
N MET A 453 -25.06 -45.96 4.21
CA MET A 453 -24.04 -44.91 4.30
C MET A 453 -23.89 -44.19 2.94
N VAL A 454 -23.77 -42.85 2.97
CA VAL A 454 -23.71 -42.00 1.75
C VAL A 454 -22.58 -40.99 1.84
#